data_AF-A0A3B9A177-F1
#
_entry.id   AF-A0A3B9A177-F1
#
_cell.length_a   1.000
_cell.length_b   1.000
_cell.length_c   1.000
_cell.angle_alpha   90.00
_cell.angle_beta   90.00
_cell.angle_gamma   90.00
#
_symmetry.space_group_name_H-M   'P 1'
#
loop_
_entity.id
_entity.type
_entity.pdbx_description
1 polymer ?
#
loop_
_entity_poly.entity_id
_entity_poly.type
_entity_poly.pdbx_seq_one_letter_code
_entity_poly.pdbx_strand_id
1 'polypeptide(L)' 'MSVADFLMQNGIAPSRLIITGRGEYDPIFPNDTPAHRALNSRVDIIIVYPIENSIIGVENLNVAPSVPQP' A
#
# COMPACT_ATOMS: atom_id res chain seq x y z
N MET A 1 -1.83 21.17 -5.63
CA MET A 1 -0.73 20.22 -5.44
C MET A 1 -1.36 18.89 -5.09
N SER A 2 -1.28 17.91 -5.99
CA SER A 2 -1.86 16.57 -5.78
C SER A 2 -0.83 15.66 -5.10
N VAL A 3 -1.28 14.64 -4.34
CA VAL A 3 -0.37 13.64 -3.73
C VAL A 3 0.46 12.92 -4.81
N ALA A 4 -0.11 12.73 -6.00
CA ALA A 4 0.63 12.18 -7.13
C ALA A 4 1.83 13.06 -7.55
N ASP A 5 1.66 14.38 -7.59
CA ASP A 5 2.72 15.32 -7.97
C ASP A 5 3.87 15.28 -6.96
N PHE A 6 3.55 15.13 -5.68
CA PHE A 6 4.53 14.97 -4.62
C PHE A 6 5.32 13.66 -4.80
N LEU A 7 4.66 12.54 -5.07
CA LEU A 7 5.31 11.25 -5.29
C LEU A 7 6.22 11.25 -6.53
N MET A 8 5.80 11.91 -7.61
CA MET A 8 6.62 12.05 -8.82
C MET A 8 7.87 12.90 -8.58
N GLN A 9 7.76 14.02 -7.84
CA GLN A 9 8.90 14.85 -7.46
C GLN A 9 9.91 14.11 -6.57
N ASN A 10 9.44 13.15 -5.78
CA ASN A 10 10.28 12.28 -4.95
C ASN A 10 10.85 11.06 -5.72
N GLY A 11 10.70 11.02 -7.05
CA GLY A 11 11.36 10.03 -7.90
C GLY A 11 10.55 8.79 -8.24
N ILE A 12 9.25 8.74 -7.92
CA ILE A 12 8.38 7.67 -8.40
C ILE A 12 8.03 7.91 -9.88
N ALA A 13 8.39 6.97 -10.74
CA ALA A 13 8.07 7.03 -12.16
C ALA A 13 6.54 7.09 -12.37
N PRO A 14 6.01 7.99 -13.23
CA PRO A 14 4.58 8.14 -13.47
C PRO A 14 3.89 6.84 -13.92
N SER A 15 4.62 5.97 -14.65
CA SER A 15 4.13 4.67 -15.11
C SER A 15 3.80 3.68 -13.97
N ARG A 16 4.27 3.95 -12.74
CA ARG A 16 3.99 3.15 -11.55
C ARG A 16 2.81 3.66 -10.73
N LEU A 17 2.18 4.76 -11.15
CA LEU A 17 1.10 5.41 -10.42
C LEU A 17 -0.21 5.23 -11.17
N ILE A 18 -1.21 4.68 -10.48
CA ILE A 18 -2.60 4.67 -10.95
C ILE A 18 -3.35 5.63 -10.05
N ILE A 19 -3.80 6.75 -10.62
CA ILE A 19 -4.51 7.80 -9.88
C ILE A 19 -6.00 7.64 -10.16
N THR A 20 -6.78 7.38 -9.12
CA THR A 20 -8.24 7.32 -9.21
C THR A 20 -8.83 8.38 -8.28
N GLY A 21 -9.65 9.26 -8.83
CA GLY A 21 -10.41 10.23 -8.05
C GLY A 21 -11.62 9.56 -7.44
N ARG A 22 -11.53 9.09 -6.20
CA ARG A 22 -12.73 8.86 -5.38
C ARG A 22 -13.21 10.23 -4.94
N GLY A 23 -14.35 10.67 -5.48
CA GLY A 23 -15.01 11.92 -5.10
C GLY A 23 -15.59 11.85 -3.68
N GLU A 24 -16.74 12.48 -3.46
CA GLU A 24 -17.37 12.65 -2.14
C GLU A 24 -18.05 11.37 -1.58
N TYR A 25 -17.66 10.19 -2.03
CA TYR A 25 -18.29 8.93 -1.62
C TYR A 25 -17.77 8.52 -0.23
N ASP A 26 -18.68 8.51 0.75
CA ASP A 26 -18.49 8.23 2.19
C ASP A 26 -17.67 9.25 2.99
N PRO A 27 -18.22 10.45 3.24
CA PRO A 27 -17.63 11.38 4.19
C PRO A 27 -17.73 10.83 5.62
N ILE A 28 -16.60 10.79 6.33
CA ILE A 28 -16.54 10.34 7.74
C ILE A 28 -17.31 11.32 8.65
N PHE A 29 -17.31 12.61 8.29
CA PHE A 29 -18.06 13.67 8.96
C PHE A 29 -18.89 14.51 7.98
N PRO A 30 -20.01 15.11 8.41
CA PRO A 30 -20.72 16.10 7.60
C PRO A 30 -19.81 17.25 7.18
N ASN A 31 -19.80 17.64 5.90
CA ASN A 31 -18.93 18.68 5.31
C ASN A 31 -19.25 20.13 5.75
N ASP A 32 -19.93 20.28 6.88
CA ASP A 32 -20.62 21.48 7.32
C ASP A 32 -19.65 22.49 7.94
N THR A 33 -18.55 22.00 8.52
CA THR A 33 -17.52 22.83 9.16
C THR A 33 -16.20 22.76 8.39
N PRO A 34 -15.38 23.83 8.41
CA PRO A 34 -14.02 23.78 7.86
C PRO A 34 -13.17 22.66 8.47
N ALA A 35 -13.36 22.36 9.76
CA ALA A 35 -12.67 21.28 10.45
C ALA A 35 -13.10 19.90 9.93
N HIS A 36 -14.40 19.67 9.72
CA HIS A 36 -14.89 18.41 9.14
C HIS A 36 -14.44 18.23 7.68
N ARG A 37 -14.43 19.30 6.88
CA ARG A 37 -13.90 19.26 5.51
C ARG A 37 -12.42 18.90 5.47
N ALA A 38 -11.63 19.41 6.42
CA ALA A 38 -10.22 19.03 6.56
C ALA A 38 -10.06 17.54 6.91
N LEU A 39 -10.92 16.99 7.77
CA LEU A 39 -10.92 15.57 8.15
C LEU A 39 -11.36 14.63 7.04
N ASN A 40 -12.17 15.12 6.10
CA ASN A 40 -12.65 14.37 4.93
C ASN A 40 -11.67 14.42 3.74
N SER A 41 -10.61 15.24 3.80
CA SER A 41 -9.55 15.26 2.78
C SER A 41 -8.58 14.08 2.99
N ARG A 42 -8.98 12.87 2.57
CA ARG A 42 -8.13 11.67 2.69
C ARG A 42 -7.70 11.15 1.33
N VAL A 43 -6.50 10.60 1.29
CA VAL A 43 -5.95 9.92 0.11
C VAL A 43 -5.59 8.51 0.52
N ASP A 44 -6.18 7.52 -0.15
CA ASP A 44 -5.82 6.13 0.02
C ASP A 44 -4.65 5.79 -0.91
N ILE A 45 -3.56 5.26 -0.35
CA ILE A 45 -2.41 4.81 -1.11
C ILE A 45 -2.35 3.29 -1.00
N ILE A 46 -2.60 2.61 -2.12
CA ILE A 46 -2.51 1.15 -2.22
C ILE A 46 -1.21 0.81 -2.95
N ILE A 47 -0.36 0.00 -2.32
CA ILE A 47 0.89 -0.45 -2.91
C ILE A 47 0.72 -1.90 -3.37
N VAL A 48 0.81 -2.12 -4.68
CA VAL A 48 0.70 -3.45 -5.28
C VAL A 48 2.09 -3.88 -5.74
N TYR A 49 2.54 -5.03 -5.24
CA TYR A 49 3.78 -5.66 -5.67
C TYR A 49 3.44 -6.95 -6.43
N PRO A 50 3.84 -7.09 -7.71
CA PRO A 50 3.73 -8.35 -8.39
C PRO A 50 4.72 -9.34 -7.75
N ILE A 51 4.21 -10.40 -7.15
CA ILE A 51 5.02 -11.55 -6.75
C ILE A 51 5.18 -12.46 -7.97
N GLU A 52 6.38 -12.54 -8.52
CA GLU A 52 6.60 -13.35 -9.73
C GLU A 52 6.58 -14.87 -9.44
N ASN A 53 6.81 -15.30 -8.18
CA ASN A 53 6.80 -16.72 -7.82
C ASN A 53 6.23 -16.97 -6.40
N SER A 54 5.14 -17.74 -6.31
CA SER A 54 4.75 -18.44 -5.07
C SER A 54 5.30 -19.88 -5.11
N ILE A 55 6.59 -20.06 -4.84
CA ILE A 55 7.11 -21.36 -4.42
C ILE A 55 7.30 -21.35 -2.89
N ILE A 56 6.24 -21.65 -2.14
CA ILE A 56 6.42 -22.16 -0.78
C ILE A 56 6.52 -23.68 -0.92
N GLY A 57 7.68 -24.15 -1.39
CA GLY A 57 8.02 -25.55 -1.37
C GLY A 57 8.27 -25.99 0.06
N VAL A 58 7.44 -26.90 0.58
CA VAL A 58 7.62 -27.52 1.91
C VAL A 58 8.91 -28.37 1.95
N GLU A 59 9.56 -28.58 0.81
CA GLU A 59 10.81 -29.33 0.66
C GLU A 59 12.07 -28.71 1.28
N ASN A 60 12.06 -27.43 1.70
CA ASN A 60 13.27 -26.78 2.23
C ASN A 60 13.33 -26.65 3.77
N LEU A 61 12.37 -27.22 4.51
CA LEU A 61 12.48 -27.34 5.97
C LEU A 61 13.16 -28.67 6.34
N ASN A 62 14.44 -28.81 6.02
CA ASN A 62 15.26 -29.88 6.59
C ASN A 62 15.57 -29.56 8.07
N VAL A 63 14.59 -29.76 8.95
CA VAL A 63 14.86 -29.93 10.38
C VAL A 63 15.07 -31.42 10.61
N ALA A 64 16.19 -31.94 10.12
CA ALA A 64 16.71 -33.17 10.69
C ALA A 64 17.03 -32.86 12.16
N PRO A 65 16.48 -33.60 13.14
CA PRO A 65 16.92 -33.45 14.51
C PRO A 65 18.42 -33.73 14.53
N SER A 66 19.21 -32.76 14.97
CA SER A 66 20.62 -32.93 15.24
C SER A 66 20.75 -33.97 16.35
N VAL A 67 20.90 -35.25 15.97
CA VAL A 67 21.33 -36.31 16.88
C VAL A 67 22.65 -35.83 17.48
N PRO A 68 22.77 -35.68 18.81
CA PRO A 68 24.03 -35.34 19.43
C PRO A 68 25.04 -36.41 19.05
N GLN A 69 26.12 -36.02 18.37
CA GLN A 69 27.23 -36.93 18.08
C GLN A 69 27.83 -37.36 19.43
N PRO A 70 28.17 -38.66 19.60
CA PRO A 70 28.70 -39.19 20.85
C PRO A 70 30.05 -38.59 21.24
#